data_AF-A0A1B8P7Q8-F1
#
_entry.id   AF-A0A1B8P7Q8-F1
#
_cell.length_a   1.000
_cell.length_b   1.000
_cell.length_c   1.000
_cell.angle_alpha   90.00
_cell.angle_beta   90.00
_cell.angle_gamma   90.00
#
_symmetry.space_group_name_H-M   'P 1'
#
loop_
_entity.id
_entity.type
_entity.pdbx_description
1 polymer ?
#
loop_
_entity_poly.entity_id
_entity_poly.type
_entity_poly.pdbx_seq_one_letter_code
_entity_poly.pdbx_strand_id
1 'polypeptide(L)'
;MDDFDQLAYPNIVIINGKEYKASRNTSKGSVKIPYTEAPDIGIGDTIIEKSGNRDIHLKVLDINFTPGGTLQVGTEHPNMLTLDVHNTTPSLISPSSTLQG
;
A
#
# COMPACT_ATOMS: atom_id res chain seq x y z
N MET A 1 -22.70 -17.07 12.06
CA MET A 1 -22.31 -17.17 10.63
C MET A 1 -21.98 -15.74 10.28
N ASP A 2 -20.74 -15.41 10.56
CA ASP A 2 -20.28 -14.04 10.73
C ASP A 2 -19.63 -13.67 9.40
N ASP A 3 -20.41 -13.07 8.51
CA ASP A 3 -19.99 -12.49 7.25
C ASP A 3 -19.15 -11.21 7.51
N PHE A 4 -18.09 -11.35 8.30
CA PHE A 4 -17.24 -10.25 8.78
C PHE A 4 -15.89 -10.23 8.05
N ASP A 5 -15.82 -10.56 6.75
CA ASP A 5 -14.50 -10.60 6.08
C ASP A 5 -14.50 -10.24 4.58
N GLN A 6 -15.47 -9.44 4.12
CA GLN A 6 -15.50 -9.00 2.70
C GLN A 6 -15.53 -7.49 2.47
N LEU A 7 -15.61 -6.65 3.51
CA LEU A 7 -15.84 -5.21 3.33
C LEU A 7 -14.75 -4.27 3.87
N ALA A 8 -13.66 -4.75 4.48
CA ALA A 8 -12.76 -3.84 5.20
C ALA A 8 -11.39 -3.54 4.57
N TYR A 9 -10.79 -4.39 3.72
CA TYR A 9 -9.41 -4.13 3.25
C TYR A 9 -9.13 -4.67 1.83
N PRO A 10 -9.28 -3.85 0.78
CA PRO A 10 -9.20 -4.31 -0.62
C PRO A 10 -7.80 -4.22 -1.28
N ASN A 11 -6.72 -3.89 -0.56
CA ASN A 11 -5.41 -3.64 -1.20
C ASN A 11 -4.37 -4.68 -0.79
N ILE A 12 -3.75 -5.29 -1.81
CA ILE A 12 -2.60 -6.19 -1.66
C ILE A 12 -1.37 -5.46 -2.17
N VAL A 13 -0.29 -5.50 -1.40
CA VAL A 13 1.01 -4.98 -1.82
C VAL A 13 2.01 -6.12 -1.93
N ILE A 14 2.85 -6.07 -2.95
CA ILE A 14 3.93 -7.01 -3.19
C ILE A 14 5.21 -6.28 -2.83
N ILE A 15 5.89 -6.82 -1.81
CA ILE A 15 7.18 -6.34 -1.33
C ILE A 15 8.17 -7.47 -1.54
N ASN A 16 9.21 -7.21 -2.34
CA ASN A 16 10.25 -8.21 -2.63
C ASN A 16 9.67 -9.56 -3.11
N GLY A 17 8.61 -9.51 -3.92
CA GLY A 17 7.90 -10.69 -4.44
C GLY A 17 6.93 -11.38 -3.46
N LYS A 18 6.80 -10.89 -2.22
CA LYS A 18 5.87 -11.44 -1.22
C LYS A 18 4.63 -10.56 -1.08
N GLU A 19 3.46 -11.18 -1.08
CA GLU A 19 2.17 -10.49 -0.97
C GLU A 19 1.82 -10.22 0.49
N TYR A 20 1.50 -8.97 0.79
CA TYR A 20 1.09 -8.48 2.09
C TYR A 20 -0.26 -7.78 2.00
N LYS A 21 -1.12 -8.02 2.99
CA LYS A 21 -2.35 -7.25 3.15
C LYS A 21 -1.99 -5.84 3.60
N ALA A 22 -2.55 -4.83 2.94
CA ALA A 22 -2.26 -3.44 3.25
C ALA A 22 -3.49 -2.55 3.19
N SER A 23 -3.40 -1.41 3.85
CA SER A 23 -4.35 -0.31 3.76
C SER A 23 -3.61 0.93 3.30
N ARG A 24 -3.86 1.35 2.06
CA ARG A 24 -3.28 2.59 1.52
C ARG A 24 -4.23 3.76 1.72
N ASN A 25 -3.66 4.86 2.20
CA ASN A 25 -4.28 6.17 2.18
C ASN A 25 -3.74 6.96 0.99
N THR A 26 -4.47 6.95 -0.13
CA THR A 26 -4.12 7.68 -1.36
C THR A 26 -4.11 9.19 -1.17
N SER A 27 -4.89 9.74 -0.23
CA SER A 27 -4.89 11.18 0.06
C SER A 27 -3.62 11.65 0.77
N LYS A 28 -3.01 10.78 1.60
CA LYS A 28 -1.76 11.11 2.32
C LYS A 28 -0.51 10.54 1.66
N GLY A 29 -0.64 9.59 0.74
CA GLY A 29 0.51 8.88 0.16
C GLY A 29 1.13 7.84 1.11
N SER A 30 0.38 7.37 2.11
CA SER A 30 0.90 6.44 3.13
C SER A 30 0.26 5.05 3.01
N VAL A 31 1.05 3.98 3.10
CA VAL A 31 0.60 2.58 3.10
C VAL A 31 0.83 1.98 4.47
N LYS A 32 -0.20 1.38 5.08
CA LYS A 32 -0.12 0.67 6.34
C LYS A 32 -0.19 -0.83 6.11
N ILE A 33 0.76 -1.57 6.67
CA ILE A 33 0.92 -3.00 6.48
C ILE A 33 1.04 -3.63 7.88
N PRO A 34 0.03 -4.36 8.36
CA PRO A 34 0.22 -5.19 9.54
C PRO A 34 1.24 -6.29 9.21
N TYR A 35 2.23 -6.47 10.08
CA TYR A 35 3.26 -7.49 9.88
C TYR A 35 3.54 -8.27 11.17
N THR A 36 3.75 -9.57 11.02
CA THR A 36 4.25 -10.43 12.10
C THR A 36 5.77 -10.48 12.05
N GLU A 37 6.32 -10.69 10.85
CA GLU A 37 7.75 -10.64 10.56
C GLU A 37 8.05 -9.42 9.70
N ALA A 38 9.08 -8.66 10.06
CA ALA A 38 9.41 -7.43 9.35
C ALA A 38 9.74 -7.77 7.87
N PRO A 39 9.06 -7.14 6.90
CA PRO A 39 9.39 -7.33 5.50
C PRO A 39 10.79 -6.76 5.21
N ASP A 40 11.49 -7.39 4.28
CA ASP A 40 12.77 -6.89 3.76
C ASP A 40 12.48 -5.73 2.80
N ILE A 41 12.36 -4.52 3.35
CA ILE A 41 12.03 -3.29 2.64
C ILE A 41 12.90 -2.13 3.12
N GLY A 42 13.38 -1.33 2.17
CA GLY A 42 14.26 -0.19 2.40
C GLY A 42 13.73 1.11 1.78
N ILE A 43 14.21 2.25 2.28
CA ILE A 43 13.93 3.55 1.66
C ILE A 43 14.54 3.56 0.26
N GLY A 44 13.78 4.04 -0.72
CA GLY A 44 14.15 4.03 -2.13
C GLY A 44 13.76 2.77 -2.88
N ASP A 45 13.28 1.73 -2.18
CA ASP A 45 12.75 0.52 -2.78
C ASP A 45 11.42 0.78 -3.51
N THR A 46 11.00 -0.14 -4.38
CA THR A 46 9.76 0.00 -5.16
C THR A 46 8.85 -1.18 -4.90
N ILE A 47 7.69 -0.89 -4.31
CA ILE A 47 6.65 -1.87 -4.02
C ILE A 47 5.57 -1.82 -5.10
N ILE A 48 4.86 -2.93 -5.28
CA ILE A 48 3.77 -3.03 -6.25
C ILE A 48 2.46 -3.16 -5.48
N GLU A 49 1.55 -2.22 -5.64
CA GLU A 49 0.21 -2.34 -5.09
C GLU A 49 -0.75 -2.84 -6.16
N LYS A 50 -1.43 -3.95 -5.88
CA LYS A 50 -2.58 -4.41 -6.64
C LYS A 50 -3.82 -3.66 -6.17
N SER A 51 -4.26 -2.70 -6.99
CA SER A 51 -5.51 -1.97 -6.80
C SER A 51 -6.51 -2.46 -7.84
N GLY A 52 -7.32 -3.47 -7.47
CA GLY A 52 -8.26 -4.10 -8.39
C GLY A 52 -7.54 -4.82 -9.54
N ASN A 53 -7.71 -4.32 -10.77
CA ASN A 53 -7.08 -4.86 -12.00
C ASN A 53 -5.80 -4.12 -12.43
N ARG A 54 -5.26 -3.22 -11.60
CA ARG A 54 -4.08 -2.43 -11.93
C ARG A 54 -2.97 -2.64 -10.91
N ASP A 55 -1.76 -2.80 -11.43
CA ASP A 55 -0.52 -2.80 -10.65
C ASP A 55 0.02 -1.36 -10.59
N ILE A 56 0.13 -0.83 -9.38
CA ILE A 56 0.62 0.52 -9.11
C ILE A 56 2.01 0.40 -8.51
N HIS A 57 3.02 0.90 -9.23
CA HIS A 57 4.37 0.99 -8.71
C HIS A 57 4.53 2.20 -7.81
N LEU A 58 4.95 1.94 -6.58
CA LEU A 58 5.07 2.92 -5.52
C LEU A 58 6.50 2.90 -5.01
N LYS A 59 7.18 4.05 -5.06
CA LYS A 59 8.52 4.19 -4.52
C LYS A 59 8.44 4.55 -3.05
N VAL A 60 9.12 3.79 -2.20
CA VAL A 60 9.21 4.04 -0.77
C VAL A 60 10.08 5.25 -0.53
N LEU A 61 9.50 6.29 0.07
CA LEU A 61 10.18 7.50 0.47
C LEU A 61 10.65 7.42 1.92
N ASP A 62 9.83 6.83 2.78
CA ASP A 62 10.09 6.72 4.20
C ASP A 62 9.48 5.43 4.78
N ILE A 63 10.09 4.93 5.85
CA ILE A 63 9.70 3.68 6.51
C ILE A 63 9.58 3.93 7.99
N ASN A 64 8.40 3.66 8.52
CA ASN A 64 8.12 3.78 9.94
C ASN A 64 7.56 2.47 10.49
N PHE A 65 8.32 1.83 11.37
CA PHE A 65 7.89 0.64 12.07
C PHE A 65 7.30 1.05 13.43
N THR A 66 5.99 0.94 13.55
CA THR A 66 5.28 1.27 14.77
C THR A 66 4.99 -0.01 15.57
N PRO A 67 5.68 -0.25 16.69
CA PRO A 67 5.30 -1.31 17.62
C PRO A 67 4.00 -0.92 18.34
N GLY A 68 3.07 -1.85 18.44
CA GLY A 68 1.79 -1.74 19.15
C GLY A 68 0.59 -1.24 18.32
N GLY A 69 0.65 -1.26 16.99
CA GLY A 69 -0.46 -0.82 16.14
C GLY A 69 -1.48 -1.93 15.84
N THR A 70 -2.69 -1.86 16.43
CA THR A 70 -3.79 -2.77 16.09
C THR A 70 -4.74 -2.13 15.07
N LEU A 71 -5.30 -2.91 14.15
CA LEU A 71 -6.39 -2.48 13.26
C LEU A 71 -7.78 -2.57 13.94
N GLN A 72 -7.79 -2.52 15.27
CA GLN A 72 -8.99 -2.39 16.11
C GLN A 72 -10.06 -3.49 16.04
N VAL A 73 -9.79 -4.69 15.51
CA VAL A 73 -10.58 -5.92 15.81
C VAL A 73 -9.69 -7.16 15.78
N GLY A 74 -9.60 -7.86 16.93
CA GLY A 74 -9.40 -9.32 17.01
C GLY A 74 -8.07 -9.93 16.57
N THR A 75 -7.03 -9.17 16.24
CA THR A 75 -5.75 -9.73 15.79
C THR A 75 -4.59 -9.36 16.71
N GLU A 76 -3.92 -10.38 17.26
CA GLU A 76 -2.69 -10.30 18.06
C GLU A 76 -1.47 -9.98 17.17
N HIS A 77 -1.57 -8.93 16.36
CA HIS A 77 -0.46 -8.47 15.52
C HIS A 77 0.23 -7.31 16.23
N PRO A 78 1.44 -7.52 16.80
CA PRO A 78 2.08 -6.53 17.65
C PRO A 78 2.65 -5.35 16.87
N ASN A 79 2.80 -5.42 15.54
CA ASN A 79 3.51 -4.40 14.79
C ASN A 79 2.79 -3.94 13.52
N MET A 80 2.87 -2.64 13.25
CA MET A 80 2.34 -2.01 12.05
C MET A 80 3.46 -1.28 11.32
N LEU A 81 3.63 -1.60 10.04
CA LEU A 81 4.55 -0.91 9.15
C LEU A 81 3.80 0.18 8.42
N THR A 82 4.26 1.42 8.53
CA THR A 82 3.77 2.55 7.77
C THR A 82 4.85 2.95 6.77
N LEU A 83 4.53 2.86 5.49
CA LEU A 83 5.39 3.27 4.39
C LEU A 83 4.85 4.57 3.83
N ASP A 84 5.69 5.60 3.76
CA ASP A 84 5.38 6.78 2.98
C ASP A 84 5.87 6.52 1.56
N VAL A 85 4.95 6.62 0.59
CA VAL A 85 5.20 6.17 -0.77
C VAL A 85 4.81 7.24 -1.80
N HIS A 86 5.64 7.35 -2.82
CA HIS A 86 5.36 8.19 -3.97
C HIS A 86 4.82 7.36 -5.12
N ASN A 87 3.73 7.81 -5.74
CA ASN A 87 3.27 7.20 -6.97
C ASN A 87 4.23 7.53 -8.12
N THR A 88 4.97 6.55 -8.61
CA THR A 88 5.86 6.72 -9.75
C THR A 88 5.21 6.26 -11.06
N THR A 89 4.02 5.65 -11.00
CA THR A 89 3.29 5.37 -12.25
C THR A 89 2.93 6.69 -12.91
N PRO A 90 3.32 6.90 -14.18
CA PRO A 90 2.84 8.05 -14.92
C PRO A 90 1.33 7.88 -15.02
N SER A 91 0.59 8.75 -14.32
CA SER A 91 -0.80 8.98 -14.68
C SER A 91 -0.76 9.31 -16.15
N LEU A 92 -1.31 8.43 -17.00
CA LEU A 92 -1.62 8.72 -18.38
C LEU A 92 -2.45 10.00 -18.35
N ILE A 93 -1.76 11.12 -18.48
CA ILE A 93 -2.31 12.36 -18.98
C ILE A 93 -3.09 11.92 -20.21
N SER A 94 -4.42 11.95 -20.09
CA SER A 94 -5.28 12.00 -21.25
C SER A 94 -4.66 13.05 -22.18
N PRO A 95 -4.30 12.73 -23.43
CA PRO A 95 -3.99 13.78 -24.38
C PRO A 95 -5.29 14.56 -24.53
N SER A 96 -5.42 15.71 -23.86
CA SER A 96 -6.36 16.72 -24.29
C SER A 96 -5.81 17.25 -25.60
N SER A 97 -6.11 16.50 -26.66
CA SER A 97 -6.13 16.98 -28.03
C SER A 97 -6.88 18.30 -28.04
N THR A 98 -6.23 19.39 -28.43
CA THR A 98 -6.69 20.21 -29.57
C THR A 98 -5.51 21.05 -30.01
N LEU A 99 -4.85 20.56 -31.06
CA LEU A 99 -4.16 21.38 -32.03
C LEU A 99 -5.21 22.25 -32.74
N GLN A 100 -5.09 23.56 -32.63
CA GLN A 100 -5.50 24.56 -33.63
C GLN A 100 -4.78 25.85 -33.19
N GLY A 101 -3.92 26.47 -33.99
CA GLY A 101 -4.03 26.67 -35.43
C GLY A 101 -4.22 28.15 -35.64
#